data_AF-A0A2E8H608-F1
#
_entry.id   AF-A0A2E8H608-F1
#
_cell.length_a   1.000
_cell.length_b   1.000
_cell.length_c   1.000
_cell.angle_alpha   90.00
_cell.angle_beta   90.00
_cell.angle_gamma   90.00
#
_symmetry.space_group_name_H-M   'P 1'
#
loop_
_entity.id
_entity.type
_entity.pdbx_description
1 polymer ?
#
loop_
_entity_poly.entity_id
_entity_poly.type
_entity_poly.pdbx_seq_one_letter_code
_entity_poly.pdbx_strand_id
1 'polypeptide(L)'
;ALDLFGQLQRTMDEQEQIRLFKEIIEINRQHLWAIGGVGAVPQIFIVNNSFRNVPDVAVACWPLRTPGATAPECYAIDDGEVAEI
;
A
#
# COMPACT_ATOMS: atom_id res chain seq x y z
N ALA A 1 8.05 21.93 -10.24
CA ALA A 1 7.67 20.71 -9.51
C ALA A 1 7.32 21.01 -8.05
N LEU A 2 8.17 21.69 -7.27
CA LEU A 2 7.87 22.03 -5.87
C LEU A 2 6.62 22.91 -5.70
N ASP A 3 6.39 23.88 -6.60
CA ASP A 3 5.20 24.72 -6.55
C ASP A 3 3.91 23.91 -6.76
N LEU A 4 3.91 23.00 -7.73
CA LEU A 4 2.80 22.07 -7.98
C LEU A 4 2.54 21.16 -6.78
N PHE A 5 3.61 20.67 -6.14
CA PHE A 5 3.48 19.88 -4.91
C PHE A 5 2.85 20.69 -3.77
N GLY A 6 3.26 21.94 -3.61
CA GLY A 6 2.66 22.85 -2.63
C GLY A 6 1.18 23.16 -2.92
N GLN A 7 0.77 23.23 -4.19
CA GLN A 7 -0.65 23.35 -4.57
C GLN A 7 -1.40 22.06 -4.23
N LEU A 8 -0.87 20.91 -4.62
CA LEU A 8 -1.46 19.59 -4.37
C LEU A 8 -1.78 19.37 -2.88
N GLN A 9 -0.87 19.77 -1.98
CA GLN A 9 -1.07 19.65 -0.53
C GLN A 9 -2.25 20.48 0.01
N ARG A 10 -2.70 21.51 -0.71
CA ARG A 10 -3.79 22.43 -0.30
C ARG A 10 -5.09 22.17 -1.05
N THR A 11 -5.03 21.44 -2.17
CA THR A 11 -6.19 21.07 -2.98
C THR A 11 -7.02 20.02 -2.24
N MET A 12 -8.33 20.25 -2.09
CA MET A 12 -9.25 19.29 -1.46
C MET A 12 -9.95 18.39 -2.49
N ASP A 13 -10.05 18.82 -3.74
CA ASP A 13 -10.65 18.04 -4.81
C ASP A 13 -9.71 16.94 -5.31
N GLU A 14 -10.15 15.69 -5.27
CA GLU A 14 -9.34 14.52 -5.61
C GLU A 14 -8.92 14.52 -7.09
N GLN A 15 -9.82 14.90 -8.00
CA GLN A 15 -9.51 14.90 -9.43
C GLN A 15 -8.43 15.94 -9.74
N GLU A 16 -8.48 17.09 -9.08
CA GLU A 16 -7.46 18.12 -9.19
C GLU A 16 -6.13 17.70 -8.55
N GLN A 17 -6.14 17.00 -7.40
CA GLN A 17 -4.92 16.40 -6.83
C GLN A 17 -4.26 15.42 -7.82
N ILE A 18 -5.05 14.54 -8.46
CA ILE A 18 -4.57 13.58 -9.45
C ILE A 18 -3.97 14.31 -10.66
N ARG A 19 -4.62 15.37 -11.16
CA ARG A 19 -4.13 16.19 -12.28
C ARG A 19 -2.78 16.82 -11.95
N LEU A 20 -2.66 17.49 -10.80
CA LEU A 20 -1.43 18.12 -10.33
C LEU A 20 -0.30 17.10 -10.16
N PHE A 21 -0.58 15.91 -9.61
CA PHE A 21 0.44 14.89 -9.42
C PHE A 21 0.95 14.31 -10.74
N LYS A 22 0.06 14.14 -11.74
CA LYS A 22 0.46 13.71 -13.09
C LYS A 22 1.41 14.71 -13.76
N GLU A 23 1.22 16.01 -13.57
CA GLU A 23 2.16 17.02 -14.07
C GLU A 23 3.54 16.90 -13.42
N ILE A 24 3.59 16.64 -12.10
CA ILE A 24 4.86 16.41 -11.39
C ILE A 24 5.58 15.18 -11.95
N ILE A 25 4.86 14.09 -12.22
CA ILE A 25 5.42 12.87 -12.84
C ILE A 25 5.94 13.17 -14.24
N GLU A 26 5.22 13.94 -15.04
CA GLU A 26 5.64 14.33 -16.38
C GLU A 26 6.95 15.14 -16.35
N ILE A 27 7.09 16.07 -15.42
CA ILE A 27 8.34 16.82 -15.22
C ILE A 27 9.48 15.86 -14.83
N ASN A 28 9.25 14.92 -13.91
CA ASN A 28 10.27 13.91 -13.58
C ASN A 28 10.66 13.06 -14.79
N ARG A 29 9.70 12.71 -15.67
CA ARG A 29 9.95 11.95 -16.90
C ARG A 29 10.86 12.71 -17.88
N GLN A 30 10.70 14.04 -17.99
CA GLN A 30 11.52 14.87 -18.88
C GLN A 30 12.95 15.09 -18.37
N HIS A 31 13.13 15.12 -17.05
CA HIS A 31 14.43 15.46 -16.44
C HIS A 31 15.15 14.29 -15.78
N LEU A 32 14.49 13.14 -15.61
CA LEU A 32 15.04 11.91 -15.01
C LEU A 32 15.68 12.13 -13.62
N TRP A 33 15.07 12.96 -12.77
CA TRP A 33 15.60 13.27 -11.44
C TRP A 33 15.73 12.05 -10.54
N ALA A 34 14.83 11.10 -10.69
CA ALA A 34 14.93 9.77 -10.11
C ALA A 34 14.79 8.72 -11.21
N ILE A 35 15.75 7.81 -11.30
CA ILE A 35 15.73 6.65 -12.19
C ILE A 35 15.34 5.44 -11.36
N GLY A 36 14.15 4.90 -11.60
CA GLY A 36 13.70 3.67 -10.97
C GLY A 36 14.52 2.48 -11.47
N GLY A 37 14.96 1.63 -10.55
CA GLY A 37 15.48 0.30 -10.86
C GLY A 37 14.35 -0.73 -10.88
N VAL A 38 14.50 -1.80 -10.10
CA VAL A 38 13.45 -2.80 -9.89
C VAL A 38 12.59 -2.39 -8.70
N GLY A 39 11.27 -2.32 -8.90
CA GLY A 39 10.28 -2.06 -7.86
C GLY A 39 9.26 -3.21 -7.74
N ALA A 40 8.28 -3.04 -6.86
CA ALA A 40 7.17 -3.98 -6.68
C ALA A 40 7.59 -5.44 -6.43
N VAL A 41 8.65 -5.63 -5.65
CA VAL A 41 9.09 -6.97 -5.23
C VAL A 41 7.96 -7.63 -4.43
N PRO A 42 7.49 -8.83 -4.82
CA PRO A 42 6.44 -9.53 -4.09
C PRO A 42 6.85 -9.80 -2.65
N GLN A 43 5.93 -9.56 -1.72
CA GLN A 43 6.12 -9.88 -0.30
C GLN A 43 5.26 -11.09 0.06
N ILE A 44 5.88 -12.05 0.74
CA ILE A 44 5.23 -13.30 1.15
C ILE A 44 4.87 -13.19 2.63
N PHE A 45 3.64 -13.57 2.95
CA PHE A 45 3.13 -13.67 4.31
C PHE A 45 2.62 -15.09 4.55
N ILE A 46 2.75 -15.56 5.79
CA ILE A 46 2.33 -16.90 6.20
C ILE A 46 1.21 -16.72 7.21
N VAL A 47 0.10 -17.42 6.97
CA VAL A 47 -1.10 -17.39 7.81
C VAL A 47 -1.40 -18.83 8.22
N ASN A 48 -1.67 -19.06 9.51
CA ASN A 48 -2.09 -20.37 9.96
C ASN A 48 -3.52 -20.66 9.48
N ASN A 49 -3.81 -21.90 9.08
CA ASN A 49 -5.13 -22.33 8.61
C ASN A 49 -6.27 -22.12 9.62
N SER A 50 -5.98 -21.98 10.92
CA SER A 50 -6.96 -21.65 11.95
C SER A 50 -7.36 -20.17 11.98
N PHE A 51 -6.60 -19.27 11.36
CA PHE A 51 -6.96 -17.87 11.29
C PHE A 51 -8.10 -17.63 10.30
N ARG A 52 -8.96 -16.67 10.65
CA ARG A 52 -10.07 -16.16 9.85
C ARG A 52 -9.95 -14.65 9.70
N ASN A 53 -10.60 -14.12 8.66
CA ASN A 53 -10.61 -12.71 8.29
C ASN A 53 -9.23 -12.13 7.92
N VAL A 54 -8.28 -12.98 7.55
CA VAL A 54 -6.99 -12.55 6.98
C VAL A 54 -7.14 -12.48 5.45
N PRO A 55 -6.96 -11.32 4.81
CA PRO A 55 -7.11 -11.20 3.36
C PRO A 55 -5.98 -11.92 2.61
N ASP A 56 -6.33 -12.58 1.49
CA ASP A 56 -5.35 -13.28 0.64
C ASP A 56 -4.34 -12.34 -0.04
N VAL A 57 -4.77 -11.10 -0.31
CA VAL A 57 -3.95 -10.07 -0.97
C VAL A 57 -4.02 -8.78 -0.17
N ALA A 58 -2.86 -8.23 0.17
CA ALA A 58 -2.73 -6.99 0.88
C ALA A 58 -1.52 -6.18 0.40
N VAL A 59 -1.59 -4.85 0.57
CA VAL A 59 -0.47 -3.96 0.28
C VAL A 59 0.52 -4.02 1.43
N ALA A 60 1.75 -4.40 1.12
CA ALA A 60 2.86 -4.29 2.05
C ALA A 60 3.63 -2.99 1.81
N CYS A 61 3.57 -2.05 2.75
CA CYS A 61 4.41 -0.87 2.71
C CYS A 61 4.62 -0.27 4.11
N TRP A 62 5.76 0.39 4.29
CA TRP A 62 6.11 1.00 5.57
C TRP A 62 5.09 2.07 6.03
N PRO A 63 4.53 2.95 5.18
CA PRO A 63 3.50 3.89 5.61
C PRO A 63 2.24 3.24 6.19
N LEU A 64 1.85 2.08 5.67
CA LEU A 64 0.68 1.32 6.14
C LEU A 64 1.00 0.36 7.30
N ARG A 65 2.24 0.38 7.82
CA ARG A 65 2.69 -0.39 8.99
C ARG A 65 2.31 -1.87 8.91
N THR A 66 2.59 -2.52 7.76
CA THR A 66 2.25 -3.93 7.52
C THR A 66 2.52 -4.82 8.73
N PRO A 67 1.52 -5.58 9.22
CA PRO A 67 0.24 -5.90 8.56
C PRO A 67 -0.89 -4.86 8.68
N GLY A 68 -0.68 -3.65 9.21
CA GLY A 68 -1.75 -2.68 9.52
C GLY A 68 -2.84 -2.46 8.44
N ALA A 69 -2.53 -2.52 7.15
CA ALA A 69 -3.51 -2.40 6.06
C ALA A 69 -4.57 -3.53 6.00
N THR A 70 -4.40 -4.61 6.77
CA THR A 70 -5.29 -5.77 6.77
C THR A 70 -6.35 -5.76 7.87
N ALA A 71 -6.39 -4.70 8.69
CA ALA A 71 -7.19 -4.63 9.91
C ALA A 71 -6.97 -5.84 10.84
N PRO A 72 -5.77 -6.02 11.43
CA PRO A 72 -5.47 -7.15 12.31
C PRO A 72 -6.43 -7.33 13.49
N GLU A 73 -7.08 -6.24 13.94
CA GLU A 73 -8.11 -6.25 14.97
C GLU A 73 -9.37 -7.05 14.60
N CYS A 74 -9.59 -7.32 13.31
CA CYS A 74 -10.70 -8.12 12.80
C CYS A 74 -10.36 -9.61 12.66
N TYR A 75 -9.13 -10.02 12.97
CA TYR A 75 -8.71 -11.41 12.87
C TYR A 75 -9.36 -12.26 13.97
N ALA A 76 -9.70 -13.49 13.62
CA ALA A 76 -10.20 -14.48 14.56
C ALA A 76 -9.42 -15.78 14.41
N ILE A 77 -9.47 -16.62 15.45
CA ILE A 77 -8.88 -17.95 15.45
C ILE A 77 -10.03 -18.91 15.70
N ASP A 78 -10.21 -19.89 14.81
CA ASP A 78 -11.10 -21.01 15.08
C ASP A 78 -10.44 -21.90 16.13
N ASP A 79 -11.16 -22.21 17.21
CA ASP A 79 -10.79 -23.24 18.19
C ASP A 79 -10.93 -24.61 17.52
N GLY A 80 -9.98 -24.95 16.64
CA GLY A 80 -9.99 -26.24 15.97
C GLY A 80 -9.88 -27.37 17.00
N GLU A 81 -10.83 -28.30 16.99
CA GLU A 81 -10.57 -29.66 17.46
C GLU A 81 -9.24 -30.10 16.84
N VAL A 82 -8.28 -30.44 17.71
CA VAL A 82 -7.04 -31.09 17.30
C VAL A 82 -7.44 -32.32 16.49
N ALA A 83 -7.11 -32.34 15.20
CA ALA A 83 -7.18 -33.57 14.43
C ALA A 83 -6.27 -34.58 15.14
N GLU A 84 -6.87 -35.58 15.80
CA GLU A 84 -6.15 -36.69 16.39
C GLU A 84 -5.31 -37.36 15.28
N ILE A 85 -4.00 -37.42 15.53
CA ILE A 85 -3.02 -38.15 14.71
C ILE A 85 -2.98 -39.59 15.19
#